data_AF-A0A2S7ZAR3-F1
#
_entry.id   AF-A0A2S7ZAR3-F1
#
_cell.length_a   1.000
_cell.length_b   1.000
_cell.length_c   1.000
_cell.angle_alpha   90.00
_cell.angle_beta   90.00
_cell.angle_gamma   90.00
#
_symmetry.space_group_name_H-M   'P 1'
#
loop_
_entity.id
_entity.type
_entity.pdbx_description
1 polymer ?
#
loop_
_entity_poly.entity_id
_entity_poly.type
_entity_poly.pdbx_seq_one_letter_code
_entity_poly.pdbx_strand_id
1 'polypeptide(L)'
;MSAFLGHIHYWLYRKIQLLVERENLILEKTSKVVDDLADELHAISIDTYGEPINPSIPLENIIDHGNIHGWLSNQMNIASVREAAFIKDLLDTNSGDEAVHVVTAILDAFAVQGQACGIVAQDSLAENTAPAIYNALQNYYVNGMPCDGGDRIVADSENEFTWVGAHKLQAGYWRTAGIDPKFMELAYQTWFEAFVKAIDPAFELVTTEENGTRLYSIRKK
;
A
#
# COMPACT_ATOMS: atom_id res chain seq x y z
N MET A 1 -6.40 17.56 -22.78
CA MET A 1 -7.80 17.68 -22.33
C MET A 1 -7.98 16.81 -21.10
N SER A 2 -8.33 17.41 -19.97
CA SER A 2 -9.09 16.78 -18.88
C SER A 2 -9.86 17.97 -18.28
N ALA A 3 -11.15 18.23 -18.55
CA ALA A 3 -12.34 17.39 -18.71
C ALA A 3 -12.75 16.69 -17.42
N PHE A 4 -13.44 17.45 -16.56
CA PHE A 4 -14.30 17.09 -15.41
C PHE A 4 -13.80 16.02 -14.43
N LEU A 5 -13.97 16.28 -13.13
CA LEU A 5 -13.65 15.30 -12.10
C LEU A 5 -14.64 14.12 -12.12
N GLY A 6 -14.23 12.99 -12.70
CA GLY A 6 -14.96 11.73 -12.62
C GLY A 6 -14.64 10.91 -11.36
N HIS A 7 -15.45 9.89 -11.10
CA HIS A 7 -15.31 8.94 -9.99
C HIS A 7 -13.90 8.35 -9.86
N ILE A 8 -13.22 8.11 -10.99
CA ILE A 8 -11.87 7.55 -11.01
C ILE A 8 -10.83 8.43 -10.32
N HIS A 9 -10.99 9.76 -10.37
CA HIS A 9 -10.08 10.70 -9.71
C HIS A 9 -10.25 10.65 -8.19
N TYR A 10 -11.49 10.61 -7.71
CA TYR A 10 -11.80 10.43 -6.30
C TYR A 10 -11.36 9.06 -5.77
N TRP A 11 -11.56 8.01 -6.58
CA TRP A 11 -11.10 6.66 -6.27
C TRP A 11 -9.58 6.62 -6.09
N LEU A 12 -8.81 7.16 -7.03
CA LEU A 12 -7.37 7.20 -6.91
C LEU A 12 -6.92 8.09 -5.74
N TYR A 13 -7.55 9.25 -5.54
CA TYR A 13 -7.25 10.12 -4.41
C TYR A 13 -7.49 9.43 -3.07
N ARG A 14 -8.57 8.66 -2.93
CA ARG A 14 -8.81 7.84 -1.73
C ARG A 14 -7.68 6.85 -1.49
N LYS A 15 -7.14 6.22 -2.54
CA LYS A 15 -6.00 5.30 -2.41
C LYS A 15 -4.72 6.02 -1.97
N ILE A 16 -4.49 7.26 -2.41
CA ILE A 16 -3.38 8.09 -1.91
C ILE A 16 -3.57 8.41 -0.42
N GLN A 17 -4.80 8.72 0.01
CA GLN A 17 -5.10 8.91 1.44
C GLN A 17 -4.82 7.63 2.25
N LEU A 18 -5.09 6.44 1.71
CA LEU A 18 -4.73 5.18 2.38
C LEU A 18 -3.21 5.02 2.59
N LEU A 19 -2.36 5.55 1.70
CA LEU A 19 -0.90 5.56 1.95
C LEU A 19 -0.57 6.41 3.18
N VAL A 20 -1.17 7.60 3.28
CA VAL A 20 -0.98 8.50 4.42
C VAL A 20 -1.52 7.89 5.72
N GLU A 21 -2.68 7.24 5.66
CA GLU A 21 -3.24 6.51 6.81
C GLU A 21 -2.29 5.40 7.28
N ARG A 22 -1.56 4.74 6.36
CA ARG A 22 -0.57 3.69 6.71
C ARG A 22 0.69 4.30 7.30
N GLU A 23 1.20 5.37 6.70
CA GLU A 23 2.33 6.14 7.21
C GLU A 23 2.12 6.56 8.67
N ASN A 24 0.91 7.06 9.00
CA ASN A 24 0.53 7.42 10.37
C ASN A 24 0.44 6.21 11.29
N LEU A 25 -0.05 5.06 10.82
CA LEU A 25 -0.04 3.82 11.61
C LEU A 25 1.38 3.33 11.88
N ILE A 26 2.29 3.47 10.91
CA ILE A 26 3.70 3.13 11.11
C ILE A 26 4.26 4.00 12.23
N LEU A 27 4.09 5.32 12.14
CA LEU A 27 4.50 6.26 13.19
C LEU A 27 3.95 5.84 14.56
N GLU A 28 2.63 5.65 14.68
CA GLU A 28 1.97 5.27 15.94
C GLU A 28 2.56 3.98 16.54
N LYS A 29 2.89 3.00 15.70
CA LYS A 29 3.43 1.71 16.15
C LYS A 29 4.90 1.83 16.51
N THR A 30 5.70 2.57 15.75
CA THR A 30 7.14 2.71 15.96
C THR A 30 7.48 3.65 17.10
N SER A 31 6.69 4.71 17.36
CA SER A 31 6.89 5.57 18.54
C SER A 31 6.68 4.82 19.86
N LYS A 32 6.04 3.64 19.86
CA LYS A 32 5.92 2.76 21.05
C LYS A 32 7.15 1.88 21.27
N VAL A 33 8.06 1.84 20.31
CA VAL A 33 9.25 0.98 20.30
C VAL A 33 10.52 1.80 20.43
N VAL A 34 10.61 2.93 19.72
CA VAL A 34 11.79 3.80 19.66
C VAL A 34 11.53 5.23 20.15
N ASP A 35 10.40 5.44 20.83
CA ASP A 35 9.99 6.72 21.42
C ASP A 35 10.10 7.89 20.40
N ASP A 36 10.67 9.01 20.84
CA ASP A 36 10.78 10.27 20.09
C ASP A 36 11.56 10.12 18.77
N LEU A 37 12.40 9.08 18.62
CA LEU A 37 13.15 8.85 17.38
C LEU A 37 12.21 8.64 16.19
N ALA A 38 11.07 7.96 16.38
CA ALA A 38 10.13 7.76 15.28
C ALA A 38 9.53 9.08 14.79
N ASP A 39 9.19 9.99 15.72
CA ASP A 39 8.66 11.31 15.41
C ASP A 39 9.72 12.20 14.71
N GLU A 40 10.98 12.14 15.14
CA GLU A 40 12.09 12.86 14.49
C GLU A 40 12.31 12.38 13.04
N LEU A 41 12.35 11.06 12.82
CA LEU A 41 12.54 10.48 11.48
C LEU A 41 11.33 10.75 10.58
N HIS A 42 10.11 10.72 11.13
CA HIS A 42 8.91 11.09 10.38
C HIS A 42 8.93 12.56 9.96
N ALA A 43 9.30 13.46 10.87
CA ALA A 43 9.44 14.88 10.58
C ALA A 43 10.48 15.16 9.48
N ILE A 44 11.60 14.43 9.45
CA ILE A 44 12.59 14.51 8.36
C ILE A 44 11.98 14.08 7.02
N SER A 45 11.19 13.01 7.00
CA SER A 45 10.51 12.56 5.79
C SER A 45 9.49 13.60 5.28
N ILE A 46 8.77 14.26 6.18
CA ILE A 46 7.84 15.35 5.86
C ILE A 46 8.58 16.57 5.30
N ASP A 47 9.67 17.02 5.93
CA ASP A 47 10.45 18.17 5.46
C ASP A 47 11.03 17.91 4.05
N THR A 48 11.44 16.68 3.79
CA THR A 48 12.06 16.29 2.52
C THR A 48 11.05 16.16 1.37
N TYR A 49 9.91 15.51 1.62
CA TYR A 49 8.97 15.12 0.55
C TYR A 49 7.67 15.93 0.55
N GLY A 50 7.40 16.67 1.62
CA GLY A 50 6.22 17.49 1.80
C GLY A 50 5.17 16.86 2.70
N GLU A 51 4.36 17.71 3.31
CA GLU A 51 3.25 17.34 4.19
C GLU A 51 2.19 16.47 3.48
N PRO A 52 1.60 15.48 4.18
CA PRO A 52 0.45 14.78 3.66
C PRO A 52 -0.73 15.72 3.39
N ILE A 53 -1.49 15.42 2.34
CA ILE A 53 -2.71 16.17 2.05
C ILE A 53 -3.71 15.95 3.18
N ASN A 54 -4.23 17.04 3.75
CA ASN A 54 -5.28 16.97 4.74
C ASN A 54 -6.53 16.29 4.13
N PRO A 55 -6.95 15.13 4.66
CA PRO A 55 -8.03 14.34 4.05
C PRO A 55 -9.40 15.00 4.17
N SER A 56 -9.56 16.01 5.03
CA SER A 56 -10.79 16.79 5.17
C SER A 56 -11.00 17.81 4.05
N ILE A 57 -9.97 18.09 3.24
CA ILE A 57 -10.08 19.03 2.12
C ILE A 57 -10.62 18.28 0.89
N PRO A 58 -11.75 18.73 0.29
CA PRO A 58 -12.28 18.14 -0.93
C PRO A 58 -11.29 18.20 -2.10
N LEU A 59 -11.21 17.13 -2.89
CA LEU A 59 -10.26 17.00 -4.01
C LEU A 59 -10.38 18.16 -4.99
N GLU A 60 -11.61 18.56 -5.33
CA GLU A 60 -11.91 19.65 -6.25
C GLU A 60 -11.30 21.00 -5.84
N ASN A 61 -10.97 21.18 -4.56
CA ASN A 61 -10.41 22.44 -4.05
C ASN A 61 -8.88 22.51 -4.16
N ILE A 62 -8.20 21.37 -4.30
CA ILE A 62 -6.73 21.28 -4.21
C ILE A 62 -6.08 20.73 -5.48
N ILE A 63 -6.86 20.03 -6.31
CA ILE A 63 -6.36 19.42 -7.53
C ILE A 63 -6.04 20.48 -8.59
N ASP A 64 -4.99 20.25 -9.37
CA ASP A 64 -4.74 21.01 -10.58
C ASP A 64 -5.74 20.61 -11.66
N HIS A 65 -6.80 21.42 -11.83
CA HIS A 65 -7.81 21.22 -12.87
C HIS A 65 -7.25 21.29 -14.30
N GLY A 66 -6.09 21.91 -14.52
CA GLY A 66 -5.39 21.93 -15.80
C GLY A 66 -4.60 20.65 -16.08
N ASN A 67 -4.28 19.87 -15.05
CA ASN A 67 -3.45 18.66 -15.13
C ASN A 67 -3.83 17.62 -14.06
N ILE A 68 -5.09 17.18 -14.06
CA ILE A 68 -5.65 16.26 -13.05
C ILE A 68 -4.81 14.98 -12.89
N HIS A 69 -4.46 14.34 -14.00
CA HIS A 69 -3.71 13.08 -13.98
C HIS A 69 -2.27 13.28 -13.49
N GLY A 70 -1.60 14.33 -13.96
CA GLY A 70 -0.24 14.65 -13.53
C GLY A 70 -0.20 14.99 -12.04
N TRP A 71 -1.19 15.73 -11.54
CA TRP A 71 -1.30 16.03 -10.11
C TRP A 71 -1.49 14.76 -9.29
N LEU A 72 -2.46 13.91 -9.64
CA LEU A 72 -2.71 12.65 -8.91
C LEU A 72 -1.50 11.71 -8.93
N SER A 73 -0.87 11.56 -10.10
CA SER A 73 0.35 10.76 -10.25
C SER A 73 1.48 11.30 -9.36
N ASN A 74 1.65 12.63 -9.31
CA ASN A 74 2.64 13.27 -8.45
C ASN A 74 2.34 13.08 -6.95
N GLN A 75 1.08 13.23 -6.53
CA GLN A 75 0.70 13.02 -5.13
C GLN A 75 0.89 11.57 -4.68
N MET A 76 0.57 10.62 -5.56
CA MET A 76 0.86 9.19 -5.34
C MET A 76 2.35 8.95 -5.16
N ASN A 77 3.19 9.52 -6.04
CA ASN A 77 4.65 9.42 -5.95
C ASN A 77 5.16 9.99 -4.62
N ILE A 78 4.77 11.22 -4.27
CA ILE A 78 5.17 11.87 -3.01
C ILE A 78 4.82 10.99 -1.80
N ALA A 79 3.58 10.52 -1.71
CA ALA A 79 3.15 9.69 -0.59
C ALA A 79 3.90 8.35 -0.54
N SER A 80 4.07 7.66 -1.67
CA SER A 80 4.80 6.39 -1.73
C SER A 80 6.29 6.54 -1.35
N VAL A 81 6.96 7.60 -1.82
CA VAL A 81 8.39 7.82 -1.51
C VAL A 81 8.57 8.28 -0.07
N ARG A 82 7.69 9.14 0.47
CA ARG A 82 7.76 9.60 1.86
C ARG A 82 7.60 8.44 2.85
N GLU A 83 6.59 7.59 2.65
CA GLU A 83 6.41 6.38 3.46
C GLU A 83 7.64 5.48 3.39
N ALA A 84 8.15 5.21 2.18
CA ALA A 84 9.32 4.34 2.02
C ALA A 84 10.60 4.94 2.64
N ALA A 85 10.78 6.25 2.57
CA ALA A 85 11.91 6.95 3.19
C ALA A 85 11.83 6.91 4.72
N PHE A 86 10.65 7.16 5.28
CA PHE A 86 10.44 7.05 6.73
C PHE A 86 10.74 5.63 7.23
N ILE A 87 10.21 4.61 6.55
CA ILE A 87 10.52 3.20 6.85
C ILE A 87 12.01 2.94 6.74
N LYS A 88 12.67 3.42 5.69
CA LYS A 88 14.11 3.23 5.51
C LYS A 88 14.90 3.81 6.68
N ASP A 89 14.61 5.04 7.08
CA ASP A 89 15.36 5.70 8.15
C ASP A 89 15.17 4.98 9.49
N LEU A 90 13.97 4.45 9.75
CA LEU A 90 13.70 3.56 10.88
C LEU A 90 14.55 2.29 10.83
N LEU A 91 14.68 1.67 9.65
CA LEU A 91 15.48 0.44 9.49
C LEU A 91 16.98 0.70 9.61
N ASP A 92 17.47 1.84 9.13
CA ASP A 92 18.91 2.17 9.13
C ASP A 92 19.41 2.66 10.50
N THR A 93 18.55 3.31 11.28
CA THR A 93 18.93 3.92 12.57
C THR A 93 18.82 2.96 13.75
N ASN A 94 18.12 1.84 13.58
CA ASN A 94 17.91 0.85 14.64
C ASN A 94 18.69 -0.44 14.35
N SER A 95 19.31 -1.02 15.37
CA SER A 95 20.16 -2.22 15.21
C SER A 95 19.98 -3.21 16.36
N GLY A 96 20.46 -4.44 16.18
CA GLY A 96 20.33 -5.49 17.22
C GLY A 96 18.88 -5.86 17.50
N ASP A 97 18.53 -6.05 18.77
CA ASP A 97 17.19 -6.48 19.20
C ASP A 97 16.11 -5.42 18.90
N GLU A 98 16.47 -4.14 18.95
CA GLU A 98 15.57 -3.02 18.65
C GLU A 98 15.11 -3.04 17.19
N ALA A 99 16.01 -3.38 16.26
CA ALA A 99 15.67 -3.52 14.83
C ALA A 99 14.57 -4.55 14.60
N VAL A 100 14.55 -5.66 15.36
CA VAL A 100 13.51 -6.69 15.27
C VAL A 100 12.16 -6.12 15.72
N HIS A 101 12.13 -5.33 16.79
CA HIS A 101 10.90 -4.68 17.26
C HIS A 101 10.40 -3.62 16.28
N VAL A 102 11.29 -2.83 15.67
CA VAL A 102 10.94 -1.84 14.63
C VAL A 102 10.34 -2.54 13.42
N VAL A 103 10.99 -3.58 12.89
CA VAL A 103 10.46 -4.39 11.78
C VAL A 103 9.08 -4.95 12.14
N THR A 104 8.92 -5.48 13.36
CA THR A 104 7.64 -6.01 13.82
C THR A 104 6.56 -4.93 13.88
N ALA A 105 6.88 -3.73 14.38
CA ALA A 105 5.95 -2.61 14.44
C ALA A 105 5.52 -2.12 13.06
N ILE A 106 6.45 -2.03 12.11
CA ILE A 106 6.16 -1.66 10.72
C ILE A 106 5.22 -2.71 10.10
N LEU A 107 5.56 -4.00 10.18
CA LEU A 107 4.72 -5.06 9.62
C LEU A 107 3.35 -5.15 10.31
N ASP A 108 3.26 -4.87 11.61
CA ASP A 108 1.99 -4.76 12.33
C ASP A 108 1.14 -3.59 11.80
N ALA A 109 1.72 -2.43 11.48
CA ALA A 109 1.00 -1.34 10.84
C ALA A 109 0.41 -1.74 9.47
N PHE A 110 1.20 -2.45 8.64
CA PHE A 110 0.73 -3.00 7.37
C PHE A 110 -0.40 -4.03 7.59
N ALA A 111 -0.26 -4.94 8.55
CA ALA A 111 -1.28 -5.94 8.86
C ALA A 111 -2.58 -5.30 9.38
N VAL A 112 -2.49 -4.37 10.32
CA VAL A 112 -3.65 -3.66 10.90
C VAL A 112 -4.41 -2.90 9.82
N GLN A 113 -3.71 -2.17 8.95
CA GLN A 113 -4.38 -1.47 7.86
C GLN A 113 -4.98 -2.44 6.84
N GLY A 114 -4.25 -3.49 6.45
CA GLY A 114 -4.74 -4.50 5.53
C GLY A 114 -6.02 -5.16 6.04
N GLN A 115 -6.05 -5.54 7.31
CA GLN A 115 -7.25 -6.06 7.98
C GLN A 115 -8.40 -5.05 7.97
N ALA A 116 -8.16 -3.79 8.34
CA ALA A 116 -9.19 -2.75 8.35
C ALA A 116 -9.78 -2.53 6.95
N CYS A 117 -8.94 -2.46 5.92
CA CYS A 117 -9.38 -2.36 4.53
C CYS A 117 -10.18 -3.58 4.09
N GLY A 118 -9.76 -4.78 4.49
CA GLY A 118 -10.47 -6.03 4.17
C GLY A 118 -11.85 -6.11 4.80
N ILE A 119 -12.00 -5.64 6.05
CA ILE A 119 -13.32 -5.53 6.72
C ILE A 119 -14.25 -4.62 5.93
N VAL A 120 -13.78 -3.43 5.54
CA VAL A 120 -14.59 -2.48 4.75
C VAL A 120 -14.91 -3.05 3.36
N ALA A 121 -13.97 -3.77 2.76
CA ALA A 121 -14.17 -4.40 1.45
C ALA A 121 -15.23 -5.50 1.48
N GLN A 122 -15.27 -6.28 2.57
CA GLN A 122 -16.24 -7.36 2.78
C GLN A 122 -17.68 -6.85 2.68
N ASP A 123 -17.97 -5.68 3.25
CA ASP A 123 -19.31 -5.08 3.24
C ASP A 123 -19.83 -4.75 1.82
N SER A 124 -18.92 -4.65 0.84
CA SER A 124 -19.24 -4.31 -0.55
C SER A 124 -19.27 -5.52 -1.49
N LEU A 125 -18.93 -6.72 -1.00
CA LEU A 125 -18.86 -7.94 -1.79
C LEU A 125 -20.21 -8.69 -1.78
N ALA A 126 -20.70 -9.04 -2.96
CA ALA A 126 -21.90 -9.88 -3.10
C ALA A 126 -21.60 -11.36 -2.86
N GLU A 127 -20.40 -11.79 -3.22
CA GLU A 127 -19.90 -13.16 -3.07
C GLU A 127 -18.38 -13.15 -2.88
N ASN A 128 -17.87 -14.14 -2.13
CA ASN A 128 -16.45 -14.29 -1.85
C ASN A 128 -15.86 -15.37 -2.76
N THR A 129 -15.45 -14.97 -3.97
CA THR A 129 -14.62 -15.77 -4.88
C THR A 129 -13.21 -15.19 -4.93
N ALA A 130 -12.19 -16.00 -5.27
CA ALA A 130 -10.81 -15.50 -5.37
C ALA A 130 -10.66 -14.27 -6.29
N PRO A 131 -11.31 -14.21 -7.47
CA PRO A 131 -11.27 -13.03 -8.33
C PRO A 131 -12.01 -11.83 -7.72
N ALA A 132 -13.12 -12.05 -7.01
CA ALA A 132 -13.84 -10.96 -6.34
C ALA A 132 -13.01 -10.32 -5.23
N ILE A 133 -12.32 -11.14 -4.42
CA ILE A 133 -11.40 -10.69 -3.37
C ILE A 133 -10.24 -9.88 -3.98
N TYR A 134 -9.63 -10.39 -5.06
CA TYR A 134 -8.58 -9.66 -5.78
C TYR A 134 -9.09 -8.32 -6.33
N ASN A 135 -10.26 -8.30 -6.97
CA ASN A 135 -10.83 -7.06 -7.50
C ASN A 135 -11.14 -6.04 -6.40
N ALA A 136 -11.61 -6.51 -5.24
CA ALA A 136 -11.82 -5.66 -4.08
C ALA A 136 -10.50 -5.06 -3.57
N LEU A 137 -9.42 -5.86 -3.52
CA LEU A 137 -8.08 -5.42 -3.12
C LEU A 137 -7.57 -4.23 -3.95
N GLN A 138 -7.87 -4.20 -5.25
CA GLN A 138 -7.44 -3.10 -6.15
C GLN A 138 -8.03 -1.74 -5.76
N ASN A 139 -9.10 -1.69 -4.96
CA ASN A 139 -9.68 -0.44 -4.46
C ASN A 139 -8.88 0.19 -3.33
N TYR A 140 -7.96 -0.55 -2.71
CA TYR A 140 -7.23 -0.13 -1.51
C TYR A 140 -5.72 -0.09 -1.76
N TYR A 141 -5.20 -1.02 -2.56
CA TYR A 141 -3.78 -1.08 -2.90
C TYR A 141 -3.43 -0.12 -4.07
N VAL A 142 -2.50 0.80 -3.84
CA VAL A 142 -1.97 1.69 -4.89
C VAL A 142 -1.06 0.90 -5.82
N ASN A 143 -1.52 0.71 -7.06
CA ASN A 143 -0.77 0.04 -8.13
C ASN A 143 -0.71 0.93 -9.38
N GLY A 144 -0.20 2.15 -9.21
CA GLY A 144 -0.08 3.15 -10.27
C GLY A 144 -1.41 3.77 -10.72
N MET A 145 -1.35 4.50 -11.83
CA MET A 145 -2.51 5.09 -12.48
C MET A 145 -3.34 4.01 -13.20
N PRO A 146 -4.65 4.20 -13.38
CA PRO A 146 -5.47 3.28 -14.17
C PRO A 146 -4.95 3.01 -15.59
N CYS A 147 -4.17 3.93 -16.17
CA CYS A 147 -3.58 3.81 -17.50
C CYS A 147 -2.23 3.07 -17.54
N ASP A 148 -1.63 2.73 -16.39
CA ASP A 148 -0.25 2.20 -16.33
C ASP A 148 -0.15 0.68 -16.62
N GLY A 149 -1.31 0.03 -16.83
CA GLY A 149 -1.43 -1.41 -16.97
C GLY A 149 -1.39 -2.09 -15.60
N GLY A 150 -2.43 -2.88 -15.30
CA GLY A 150 -2.54 -3.60 -14.03
C GLY A 150 -1.61 -4.80 -13.94
N ASP A 151 -1.85 -5.64 -12.92
CA ASP A 151 -1.06 -6.83 -12.69
C ASP A 151 -1.20 -7.85 -13.83
N ARG A 152 -0.12 -8.64 -14.05
CA ARG A 152 -0.15 -9.74 -15.00
C ARG A 152 -0.81 -10.96 -14.35
N ILE A 153 -2.03 -11.27 -14.79
CA ILE A 153 -2.80 -12.45 -14.34
C ILE A 153 -2.17 -13.73 -14.91
N VAL A 154 -2.10 -14.77 -14.09
CA VAL A 154 -1.55 -16.10 -14.38
C VAL A 154 -2.63 -17.18 -14.30
N ALA A 155 -3.52 -17.09 -13.32
CA ALA A 155 -4.66 -17.99 -13.16
C ALA A 155 -5.89 -17.21 -12.67
N ASP A 156 -7.07 -17.61 -13.14
CA ASP A 156 -8.35 -17.00 -12.80
C ASP A 156 -9.44 -18.10 -12.76
N SER A 157 -9.88 -18.41 -11.55
CA SER A 157 -10.94 -19.36 -11.27
C SER A 157 -11.65 -18.97 -9.97
N GLU A 158 -12.81 -19.57 -9.69
CA GLU A 158 -13.60 -19.26 -8.50
C GLU A 158 -12.82 -19.38 -7.18
N ASN A 159 -11.94 -20.38 -7.07
CA ASN A 159 -11.21 -20.70 -5.83
C ASN A 159 -9.72 -20.35 -5.88
N GLU A 160 -9.21 -19.89 -7.01
CA GLU A 160 -7.81 -19.49 -7.17
C GLU A 160 -7.70 -18.32 -8.15
N PHE A 161 -7.06 -17.24 -7.71
CA PHE A 161 -6.68 -16.11 -8.55
C PHE A 161 -5.21 -15.78 -8.33
N THR A 162 -4.41 -15.85 -9.39
CA THR A 162 -2.94 -15.75 -9.33
C THR A 162 -2.42 -14.65 -10.23
N TRP A 163 -1.54 -13.80 -9.71
CA TRP A 163 -0.90 -12.72 -10.46
C TRP A 163 0.58 -12.59 -10.12
N VAL A 164 1.32 -11.86 -10.96
CA VAL A 164 2.74 -11.57 -10.72
C VAL A 164 2.90 -10.53 -9.61
N GLY A 165 3.58 -10.91 -8.53
CA GLY A 165 3.85 -10.10 -7.35
C GLY A 165 5.07 -9.19 -7.45
N ALA A 166 5.32 -8.58 -8.62
CA ALA A 166 6.52 -7.77 -8.85
C ALA A 166 6.40 -6.31 -8.38
N HIS A 167 5.21 -5.87 -7.95
CA HIS A 167 4.94 -4.49 -7.52
C HIS A 167 5.50 -3.43 -8.50
N LYS A 168 5.45 -3.68 -9.81
CA LYS A 168 6.20 -2.91 -10.82
C LYS A 168 6.01 -1.40 -10.69
N LEU A 169 4.80 -0.97 -10.35
CA LEU A 169 4.41 0.43 -10.25
C LEU A 169 4.72 1.07 -8.89
N GLN A 170 5.02 0.28 -7.86
CA GLN A 170 5.48 0.76 -6.54
C GLN A 170 6.99 0.63 -6.35
N ALA A 171 7.62 -0.39 -6.96
CA ALA A 171 9.04 -0.71 -6.79
C ALA A 171 9.97 0.47 -7.14
N GLY A 172 9.58 1.31 -8.11
CA GLY A 172 10.35 2.52 -8.46
C GLY A 172 10.38 3.56 -7.34
N TYR A 173 9.26 3.75 -6.64
CA TYR A 173 9.15 4.72 -5.53
C TYR A 173 9.95 4.24 -4.32
N TRP A 174 9.80 2.97 -3.94
CA TRP A 174 10.56 2.37 -2.83
C TRP A 174 12.07 2.35 -3.12
N ARG A 175 12.47 2.08 -4.37
CA ARG A 175 13.88 2.20 -4.77
C ARG A 175 14.40 3.64 -4.71
N THR A 176 13.57 4.63 -4.99
CA THR A 176 13.95 6.05 -4.88
C THR A 176 14.29 6.42 -3.45
N ALA A 177 13.55 5.89 -2.47
CA ALA A 177 13.89 6.01 -1.06
C ALA A 177 15.16 5.22 -0.68
N GLY A 178 15.52 4.16 -1.43
CA GLY A 178 16.73 3.36 -1.19
C GLY A 178 16.51 2.19 -0.24
N ILE A 179 15.28 1.70 -0.13
CA ILE A 179 14.93 0.53 0.68
C ILE A 179 15.26 -0.78 -0.06
N ASP A 180 15.54 -1.85 0.68
CA ASP A 180 15.67 -3.19 0.08
C ASP A 180 14.32 -3.62 -0.54
N PRO A 181 14.28 -3.96 -1.85
CA PRO A 181 13.08 -4.48 -2.48
C PRO A 181 12.44 -5.66 -1.75
N LYS A 182 13.23 -6.49 -1.07
CA LYS A 182 12.71 -7.61 -0.28
C LYS A 182 11.86 -7.17 0.90
N PHE A 183 12.20 -6.05 1.54
CA PHE A 183 11.40 -5.50 2.64
C PHE A 183 10.07 -4.96 2.13
N MET A 184 10.08 -4.25 1.00
CA MET A 184 8.85 -3.82 0.33
C MET A 184 7.91 -5.00 0.03
N GLU A 185 8.45 -6.06 -0.58
CA GLU A 185 7.69 -7.25 -0.93
C GLU A 185 7.11 -7.94 0.32
N LEU A 186 7.88 -8.01 1.42
CA LEU A 186 7.40 -8.52 2.70
C LEU A 186 6.27 -7.67 3.27
N ALA A 187 6.43 -6.34 3.30
CA ALA A 187 5.43 -5.43 3.85
C ALA A 187 4.09 -5.51 3.09
N TYR A 188 4.13 -5.50 1.75
CA TYR A 188 2.91 -5.67 0.96
C TYR A 188 2.33 -7.08 1.04
N GLN A 189 3.17 -8.13 1.12
CA GLN A 189 2.69 -9.49 1.36
C GLN A 189 1.92 -9.54 2.69
N THR A 190 2.45 -8.97 3.77
CA THR A 190 1.78 -8.88 5.08
C THR A 190 0.44 -8.15 5.00
N TRP A 191 0.39 -7.03 4.27
CA TRP A 191 -0.86 -6.28 4.08
C TRP A 191 -1.88 -7.10 3.27
N PHE A 192 -1.48 -7.78 2.20
CA PHE A 192 -2.36 -8.63 1.38
C PHE A 192 -2.88 -9.83 2.17
N GLU A 193 -2.04 -10.50 2.95
CA GLU A 193 -2.43 -11.61 3.82
C GLU A 193 -3.51 -11.18 4.82
N ALA A 194 -3.31 -10.04 5.49
CA ALA A 194 -4.26 -9.50 6.45
C ALA A 194 -5.59 -9.10 5.78
N PHE A 195 -5.52 -8.48 4.60
CA PHE A 195 -6.68 -8.07 3.81
C PHE A 195 -7.52 -9.28 3.38
N VAL A 196 -6.91 -10.30 2.77
CA VAL A 196 -7.59 -11.50 2.28
C VAL A 196 -8.25 -12.24 3.44
N LYS A 197 -7.52 -12.43 4.54
CA LYS A 197 -8.03 -13.12 5.73
C LYS A 197 -9.21 -12.37 6.37
N ALA A 198 -9.22 -11.04 6.30
CA ALA A 198 -10.30 -10.22 6.85
C ALA A 198 -11.58 -10.30 6.01
N ILE A 199 -11.48 -10.42 4.68
CA ILE A 199 -12.65 -10.62 3.81
C ILE A 199 -13.28 -11.99 4.05
N ASP A 200 -12.47 -13.04 4.02
CA ASP A 200 -12.96 -14.40 4.22
C ASP A 200 -11.86 -15.32 4.76
N PRO A 201 -11.97 -15.81 6.00
CA PRO A 201 -10.99 -16.73 6.58
C PRO A 201 -10.85 -18.07 5.85
N ALA A 202 -11.79 -18.43 4.97
CA ALA A 202 -11.71 -19.60 4.10
C ALA A 202 -10.73 -19.40 2.94
N PHE A 203 -10.30 -18.17 2.67
CA PHE A 203 -9.25 -17.85 1.71
C PHE A 203 -7.93 -17.52 2.42
N GLU A 204 -6.85 -17.66 1.67
CA GLU A 204 -5.51 -17.25 2.06
C GLU A 204 -4.74 -16.68 0.88
N LEU A 205 -3.72 -15.87 1.20
CA LEU A 205 -2.71 -15.49 0.24
C LEU A 205 -1.57 -16.53 0.28
N VAL A 206 -1.28 -17.15 -0.85
CA VAL A 206 -0.13 -18.03 -1.04
C VAL A 206 0.89 -17.33 -1.93
N THR A 207 2.14 -17.32 -1.50
CA THR A 207 3.25 -16.75 -2.26
C THR A 207 4.15 -17.87 -2.76
N THR A 208 4.37 -17.93 -4.07
CA THR A 208 5.32 -18.87 -4.71
C THR A 208 6.33 -18.12 -5.55
N GLU A 209 7.41 -18.80 -5.93
CA GLU A 209 8.39 -18.29 -6.88
C GLU A 209 8.55 -19.29 -8.04
N GLU A 210 8.36 -18.81 -9.27
CA GLU A 210 8.49 -19.60 -10.49
C GLU A 210 9.49 -18.91 -11.43
N ASN A 211 10.60 -19.59 -11.74
CA ASN A 211 11.67 -19.05 -12.60
C ASN A 211 12.16 -17.65 -12.17
N GLY A 212 12.29 -17.42 -10.85
CA GLY A 212 12.68 -16.13 -10.29
C GLY A 212 11.59 -15.05 -10.35
N THR A 213 10.35 -15.40 -10.69
CA THR A 213 9.19 -14.51 -10.64
C THR A 213 8.34 -14.86 -9.44
N ARG A 214 8.17 -13.90 -8.52
CA ARG A 214 7.24 -14.01 -7.39
C ARG A 214 5.79 -13.97 -7.89
N LEU A 215 4.98 -14.91 -7.42
CA LEU A 215 3.55 -15.00 -7.70
C LEU A 215 2.77 -14.90 -6.40
N TYR A 216 1.68 -14.12 -6.42
CA TYR A 216 0.68 -14.11 -5.37
C TYR A 216 -0.55 -14.86 -5.86
N SER A 217 -1.10 -15.73 -5.02
CA SER A 217 -2.32 -16.48 -5.28
C SER A 217 -3.29 -16.29 -4.13
N ILE A 218 -4.50 -15.79 -4.40
CA ILE A 218 -5.60 -15.90 -3.43
C ILE A 218 -6.23 -17.28 -3.66
N ARG A 219 -6.21 -18.13 -2.64
CA ARG A 219 -6.68 -19.53 -2.72
C ARG A 219 -7.68 -19.84 -1.63
N LYS A 220 -8.69 -20.63 -1.96
CA LYS A 220 -9.58 -21.25 -0.97
C LYS A 220 -8.86 -22.44 -0.32
N LYS A 221 -8.95 -22.52 1.01
CA LYS A 221 -8.38 -23.58 1.84
C LYS A 221 -9.11 -24.91 1.68
#